data_AF-A0A7N2KSQ5-F1
#
_entry.id   AF-A0A7N2KSQ5-F1
#
_cell.length_a   1.000
_cell.length_b   1.000
_cell.length_c   1.000
_cell.angle_alpha   90.00
_cell.angle_beta   90.00
_cell.angle_gamma   90.00
#
_symmetry.space_group_name_H-M   'P 1'
#
loop_
_entity.id
_entity.type
_entity.pdbx_description
1 polymer ?
#
loop_
_entity_poly.entity_id
_entity_poly.type
_entity_poly.pdbx_seq_one_letter_code
_entity_poly.pdbx_strand_id
1 'polypeptide(L)'
;MILAASTHFLITVSTSPSHSHIKKSYRLHSHTRTLSKSNQISDSKSTSIIINDQSRTCECFNLYKELVPYDKAWDWQKQTVKEKKALIEKNQDCQDTLIILQHHPVYTLGTGSSEEYLNFDIKDAPYDVYRTERGGEVTYHGPGQLVMYPIINLRNHKMDLHWYLRALEEVVIRVLSLTFSIKASRLEGFTGVWVGDKKVATVGIRVSQWITYHGLALNINTDLTPFHSIVPCGI
;
A
#
# COMPACT_ATOMS: atom_id res chain seq x y z
N MET A 1 2.18 -10.88 33.25
CA MET A 1 2.99 -9.89 34.01
C MET A 1 4.40 -9.89 33.43
N ILE A 2 4.66 -9.13 32.37
CA ILE A 2 6.01 -8.71 31.95
C ILE A 2 5.91 -7.26 31.48
N LEU A 3 6.84 -6.47 32.01
CA LEU A 3 6.91 -5.03 32.17
C LEU A 3 6.59 -4.14 30.95
N ALA A 4 5.76 -3.13 31.24
CA ALA A 4 5.75 -1.84 30.56
C ALA A 4 7.05 -1.07 30.88
N ALA A 5 7.71 -0.58 29.83
CA ALA A 5 8.70 0.48 29.95
C ALA A 5 8.08 1.76 29.41
N SER A 6 7.65 2.59 30.36
CA SER A 6 7.12 3.93 30.13
C SER A 6 8.27 4.86 29.75
N THR A 7 8.27 5.36 28.51
CA THR A 7 9.03 6.56 28.15
C THR A 7 8.02 7.66 27.82
N HIS A 8 7.89 8.61 28.74
CA HIS A 8 7.19 9.86 28.49
C HIS A 8 7.95 10.62 27.40
N PHE A 9 7.28 10.88 26.28
CA PHE A 9 7.67 11.92 25.35
C PHE A 9 6.45 12.81 25.14
N LEU A 10 6.52 14.03 25.67
CA LEU A 10 5.68 15.15 25.27
C LEU A 10 5.98 15.43 23.79
N ILE A 11 5.02 15.20 22.91
CA ILE A 11 5.12 15.62 21.50
C ILE A 11 3.83 16.36 21.13
N THR A 12 4.06 17.61 20.72
CA THR A 12 3.11 18.57 20.19
C THR A 12 2.29 18.02 19.03
N VAL A 13 0.98 18.30 19.05
CA VAL A 13 0.05 18.11 17.94
C VAL A 13 0.46 19.01 16.77
N SER A 14 0.74 18.41 15.60
CA SER A 14 0.83 19.13 14.31
C SER A 14 0.37 18.22 13.18
N THR A 15 -0.38 18.80 12.25
CA THR A 15 -1.48 18.18 11.51
C THR A 15 -1.22 18.02 10.00
N SER A 16 -0.02 17.64 9.52
CA SER A 16 0.19 17.34 8.09
C SER A 16 1.57 16.76 7.74
N PRO A 17 1.70 15.87 6.73
CA PRO A 17 2.94 15.56 6.01
C PRO A 17 3.48 16.73 5.18
N SER A 18 2.90 17.93 5.27
CA SER A 18 3.55 19.12 4.75
C SER A 18 4.70 19.53 5.68
N HIS A 19 5.90 19.27 5.20
CA HIS A 19 7.19 19.84 5.61
C HIS A 19 7.83 19.50 6.96
N SER A 20 7.20 18.81 7.93
CA SER A 20 7.90 18.53 9.20
C SER A 20 7.78 17.13 9.83
N HIS A 21 7.23 16.13 9.14
CA HIS A 21 7.28 14.76 9.64
C HIS A 21 8.55 14.04 9.19
N ILE A 22 9.15 13.31 10.13
CA ILE A 22 10.43 12.61 10.03
C ILE A 22 10.46 11.80 8.72
N LYS A 23 11.08 12.38 7.68
CA LYS A 23 11.46 11.66 6.47
C LYS A 23 12.48 10.62 6.88
N LYS A 24 12.05 9.37 7.06
CA LYS A 24 13.00 8.26 7.06
C LYS A 24 13.19 7.84 5.62
N SER A 25 14.31 8.26 5.03
CA SER A 25 14.79 7.65 3.80
C SER A 25 15.16 6.20 4.12
N TYR A 26 14.46 5.25 3.51
CA TYR A 26 14.84 3.84 3.57
C TYR A 26 15.47 3.47 2.22
N ARG A 27 16.74 3.08 2.26
CA ARG A 27 17.43 2.53 1.08
C ARG A 27 17.11 1.04 0.99
N LEU A 28 16.10 0.69 0.19
CA LEU A 28 15.82 -0.72 -0.12
C LEU A 28 17.01 -1.29 -0.88
N HIS A 29 17.76 -2.19 -0.24
CA HIS A 29 18.79 -2.98 -0.91
C HIS A 29 18.10 -4.21 -1.52
N SER A 30 18.24 -4.39 -2.83
CA SER A 30 17.90 -5.65 -3.47
C SER A 30 18.92 -6.70 -3.01
N HIS A 31 18.48 -7.69 -2.22
CA HIS A 31 19.31 -8.85 -1.93
C HIS A 31 19.35 -9.77 -3.15
N THR A 32 20.35 -9.62 -4.00
CA THR A 32 20.79 -10.69 -4.91
C THR A 32 21.50 -11.75 -4.06
N ARG A 33 20.85 -12.90 -3.89
CA ARG A 33 21.44 -14.07 -3.25
C ARG A 33 22.47 -14.66 -4.21
N THR A 34 23.76 -14.42 -3.98
CA THR A 34 24.85 -15.07 -4.70
C THR A 34 24.86 -16.56 -4.34
N LEU A 35 24.49 -17.41 -5.29
CA LEU A 35 24.80 -18.84 -5.24
C LEU A 35 26.28 -19.01 -5.53
N SER A 36 27.09 -19.23 -4.49
CA SER A 36 28.48 -19.66 -4.66
C SER A 36 28.49 -21.12 -5.13
N LYS A 37 28.73 -21.34 -6.43
CA LYS A 37 29.22 -22.65 -6.92
C LYS A 37 30.71 -22.72 -6.60
N SER A 38 31.10 -23.71 -5.81
CA SER A 38 32.49 -24.04 -5.51
C SER A 38 33.18 -24.72 -6.71
N ASN A 39 34.34 -24.15 -7.09
CA ASN A 39 35.55 -24.76 -7.68
C ASN A 39 35.45 -25.57 -8.99
N GLN A 40 36.10 -25.09 -10.08
CA GLN A 40 37.51 -25.36 -10.42
C GLN A 40 37.94 -24.76 -11.79
N ILE A 41 39.06 -24.01 -11.76
CA ILE A 41 40.20 -23.92 -12.71
C ILE A 41 40.12 -23.13 -14.07
N SER A 42 41.12 -22.23 -14.17
CA SER A 42 41.90 -21.65 -15.31
C SER A 42 41.32 -20.57 -16.26
N ASP A 43 42.05 -19.44 -16.23
CA ASP A 43 42.39 -18.49 -17.30
C ASP A 43 41.30 -17.91 -18.21
N SER A 44 40.98 -16.63 -17.98
CA SER A 44 41.21 -15.52 -18.94
C SER A 44 40.25 -14.34 -18.69
N LYS A 45 40.82 -13.12 -18.75
CA LYS A 45 40.18 -11.79 -18.80
C LYS A 45 39.08 -11.53 -17.74
N SER A 46 39.50 -10.85 -16.67
CA SER A 46 38.60 -10.17 -15.74
C SER A 46 37.80 -9.11 -16.49
N THR A 47 36.64 -9.50 -17.00
CA THR A 47 35.64 -8.58 -17.53
C THR A 47 34.91 -8.05 -16.31
N SER A 48 35.21 -6.80 -15.92
CA SER A 48 34.44 -6.10 -14.91
C SER A 48 33.01 -5.95 -15.42
N ILE A 49 32.14 -6.88 -15.02
CA ILE A 49 30.70 -6.72 -15.19
C ILE A 49 30.33 -5.57 -14.26
N ILE A 50 30.12 -4.39 -14.84
CA ILE A 50 29.49 -3.27 -14.17
C ILE A 50 28.04 -3.72 -13.93
N ILE A 51 27.80 -4.36 -12.79
CA ILE A 51 26.44 -4.55 -12.30
C ILE A 51 26.02 -3.17 -11.84
N ASN A 52 25.22 -2.50 -12.67
CA ASN A 52 24.67 -1.19 -12.38
C ASN A 52 23.65 -1.36 -11.23
N ASP A 53 24.15 -1.37 -9.99
CA ASP A 53 23.36 -1.33 -8.77
C ASP A 53 22.73 0.06 -8.62
N GLN A 54 21.72 0.34 -9.44
CA GLN A 54 20.89 1.52 -9.28
C GLN A 54 19.81 1.24 -8.24
N SER A 55 20.24 1.14 -6.98
CA SER A 55 19.36 1.21 -5.81
C SER A 55 18.53 2.51 -5.89
N ARG A 56 17.27 2.39 -6.34
CA ARG A 56 16.30 3.49 -6.29
C ARG A 56 15.85 3.70 -4.86
N THR A 57 15.83 4.94 -4.40
CA THR A 57 15.33 5.29 -3.07
C THR A 57 13.81 5.47 -3.10
N CYS A 58 13.17 5.16 -1.97
CA CYS A 58 11.74 5.35 -1.76
C CYS A 58 11.52 6.23 -0.52
N GLU A 59 10.66 7.24 -0.64
CA GLU A 59 10.21 8.04 0.50
C GLU A 59 9.12 7.27 1.25
N CYS A 60 9.36 6.90 2.51
CA CYS A 60 8.39 6.16 3.31
C CYS A 60 7.84 7.02 4.45
N PHE A 61 6.52 7.22 4.45
CA PHE A 61 5.76 7.84 5.52
C PHE A 61 5.12 6.73 6.36
N ASN A 62 5.77 6.38 7.46
CA ASN A 62 5.30 5.30 8.33
C ASN A 62 4.47 5.84 9.50
N LEU A 63 3.16 5.86 9.31
CA LEU A 63 2.14 6.33 10.25
C LEU A 63 1.26 5.16 10.73
N TYR A 64 1.77 3.93 10.72
CA TYR A 64 0.98 2.73 11.04
C TYR A 64 0.32 2.72 12.43
N LYS A 65 0.71 3.62 13.34
CA LYS A 65 0.08 3.79 14.67
C LYS A 65 -0.95 4.92 14.72
N GLU A 66 -1.03 5.73 13.67
CA GLU A 66 -1.88 6.91 13.62
C GLU A 66 -3.19 6.58 12.91
N LEU A 67 -4.30 7.06 13.48
CA LEU A 67 -5.58 7.13 12.80
C LEU A 67 -5.64 8.43 12.00
N VAL A 68 -5.78 8.30 10.69
CA VAL A 68 -5.79 9.45 9.78
C VAL A 68 -7.17 9.56 9.13
N PRO A 69 -7.82 10.74 9.13
CA PRO A 69 -9.04 10.97 8.35
C PRO A 69 -8.83 10.62 6.86
N TYR A 70 -9.82 9.98 6.25
CA TYR A 70 -9.66 9.42 4.90
C TYR A 70 -9.39 10.50 3.85
N ASP A 71 -10.19 11.57 3.87
CA ASP A 71 -10.08 12.75 3.01
C ASP A 71 -8.67 13.35 3.04
N LYS A 72 -8.10 13.47 4.24
CA LYS A 72 -6.77 14.03 4.46
C LYS A 72 -5.68 13.20 3.80
N ALA A 73 -5.71 11.87 3.99
CA ALA A 73 -4.76 10.98 3.35
C ALA A 73 -4.95 10.90 1.83
N TRP A 74 -6.19 11.00 1.37
CA TRP A 74 -6.53 11.05 -0.05
C TRP A 74 -5.98 12.33 -0.71
N ASP A 75 -6.05 13.46 -0.02
CA ASP A 75 -5.43 14.71 -0.48
C ASP A 75 -3.90 14.62 -0.52
N TRP A 76 -3.26 13.97 0.46
CA TRP A 76 -1.82 13.70 0.39
C TRP A 76 -1.46 12.89 -0.84
N GLN A 77 -2.21 11.82 -1.13
CA GLN A 77 -2.00 11.01 -2.33
C GLN A 77 -2.12 11.84 -3.61
N LYS A 78 -3.20 12.63 -3.74
CA LYS A 78 -3.44 13.48 -4.92
C LYS A 78 -2.33 14.53 -5.09
N GLN A 79 -1.89 15.15 -4.00
CA GLN A 79 -0.80 16.11 -4.01
C GLN A 79 0.54 15.47 -4.42
N THR A 80 0.89 14.31 -3.85
CA THR A 80 2.10 13.58 -4.24
C THR A 80 2.06 13.16 -5.71
N VAL A 81 0.91 12.69 -6.22
CA VAL A 81 0.75 12.36 -7.64
C VAL A 81 0.96 13.60 -8.51
N LYS A 82 0.41 14.75 -8.13
CA LYS A 82 0.57 16.03 -8.84
C LYS A 82 2.03 16.46 -8.89
N GLU A 83 2.73 16.40 -7.76
CA GLU A 83 4.16 16.72 -7.67
C GLU A 83 5.01 15.83 -8.57
N LYS A 84 4.78 14.50 -8.55
CA LYS A 84 5.51 13.55 -9.40
C LYS A 84 5.27 13.81 -10.90
N LYS A 85 4.03 14.12 -11.29
CA LYS A 85 3.73 14.49 -12.68
C LYS A 85 4.47 15.75 -13.13
N ALA A 86 4.50 16.79 -12.28
CA ALA A 86 5.22 18.02 -12.58
C ALA A 86 6.74 17.81 -12.73
N LEU A 87 7.33 16.87 -11.99
CA LEU A 87 8.72 16.46 -12.18
C LEU A 87 8.93 15.75 -13.53
N ILE A 88 8.02 14.82 -13.87
CA ILE A 88 8.08 14.08 -15.14
C ILE A 88 7.94 15.01 -16.34
N GLU A 89 7.03 15.99 -16.30
CA GLU A 89 6.87 17.02 -17.35
C GLU A 89 8.15 17.84 -17.58
N LYS A 90 8.99 17.97 -16.55
CA LYS A 90 10.30 18.62 -16.61
C LYS A 90 11.45 17.66 -16.95
N ASN A 91 11.14 16.42 -17.33
CA ASN A 91 12.11 15.33 -17.54
C ASN A 91 13.01 15.07 -16.33
N GLN A 92 12.49 15.27 -15.12
CA GLN A 92 13.19 14.98 -13.87
C GLN A 92 12.74 13.62 -13.32
N ASP A 93 13.69 12.85 -12.78
CA ASP A 93 13.35 11.61 -12.08
C ASP A 93 12.57 11.94 -10.79
N CYS A 94 11.63 11.06 -10.45
CA CYS A 94 10.88 11.14 -9.21
C CYS A 94 11.04 9.82 -8.45
N GLN A 95 11.37 9.95 -7.16
CA GLN A 95 11.45 8.81 -6.26
C GLN A 95 10.06 8.24 -6.03
N ASP A 96 9.96 6.95 -5.76
CA ASP A 96 8.69 6.35 -5.34
C ASP A 96 8.34 6.79 -3.92
N THR A 97 7.05 6.77 -3.57
CA THR A 97 6.58 7.11 -2.22
C THR A 97 5.71 5.98 -1.69
N LEU A 98 5.84 5.66 -0.41
CA LEU A 98 4.98 4.73 0.31
C LEU A 98 4.40 5.42 1.54
N ILE A 99 3.08 5.48 1.63
CA ILE A 99 2.38 5.93 2.84
C ILE A 99 1.78 4.69 3.52
N ILE A 100 2.04 4.53 4.82
CA ILE A 100 1.51 3.43 5.64
C ILE A 100 0.75 4.04 6.80
N LEU A 101 -0.51 3.69 7.01
CA LEU A 101 -1.36 4.30 8.04
C LEU A 101 -2.52 3.38 8.44
N GLN A 102 -3.37 3.88 9.33
CA GLN A 102 -4.71 3.38 9.58
C GLN A 102 -5.71 4.53 9.39
N HIS A 103 -6.98 4.19 9.13
CA HIS A 103 -8.04 5.19 9.01
C HIS A 103 -8.98 5.20 10.21
N HIS A 104 -9.57 6.37 10.48
CA HIS A 104 -10.86 6.39 11.17
C HIS A 104 -11.88 5.54 10.39
N PRO A 105 -12.90 4.97 11.05
CA PRO A 105 -13.95 4.19 10.37
C PRO A 105 -14.53 4.94 9.17
N VAL A 106 -14.52 4.31 8.00
CA VAL A 106 -14.94 4.94 6.74
C VAL A 106 -15.33 3.89 5.71
N TYR A 107 -16.37 4.18 4.93
CA TYR A 107 -16.69 3.46 3.71
C TYR A 107 -16.16 4.21 2.49
N THR A 108 -15.63 3.46 1.53
CA THR A 108 -15.22 4.03 0.26
C THR A 108 -15.87 3.27 -0.88
N LEU A 109 -16.32 3.99 -1.90
CA LEU A 109 -16.92 3.48 -3.12
C LEU A 109 -15.92 3.71 -4.26
N GLY A 110 -15.40 2.63 -4.83
CA GLY A 110 -14.55 2.71 -6.03
C GLY A 110 -15.36 2.92 -7.30
N THR A 111 -14.68 2.93 -8.44
CA THR A 111 -15.29 3.19 -9.75
C THR A 111 -16.29 2.12 -10.20
N GLY A 112 -16.18 0.90 -9.66
CA GLY A 112 -17.13 -0.18 -9.92
C GLY A 112 -18.30 -0.22 -8.95
N SER A 113 -18.34 0.68 -7.96
CA SER A 113 -19.37 0.64 -6.91
C SER A 113 -20.61 1.44 -7.29
N SER A 114 -21.77 0.89 -6.94
CA SER A 114 -23.05 1.60 -6.84
C SER A 114 -23.46 1.77 -5.37
N GLU A 115 -24.53 2.51 -5.13
CA GLU A 115 -25.11 2.64 -3.77
C GLU A 115 -25.88 1.37 -3.36
N GLU A 116 -26.24 0.50 -4.32
CA GLU A 116 -26.94 -0.76 -4.04
C GLU A 116 -26.08 -1.77 -3.27
N TYR A 117 -24.77 -1.55 -3.24
CA TYR A 117 -23.83 -2.32 -2.42
C TYR A 117 -23.78 -1.85 -0.96
N LEU A 118 -24.60 -0.86 -0.58
CA LEU A 118 -24.74 -0.39 0.79
C LEU A 118 -26.05 -0.94 1.37
N ASN A 119 -25.98 -1.58 2.53
CA ASN A 119 -27.16 -2.02 3.27
C ASN A 119 -27.70 -0.90 4.20
N PHE A 120 -27.42 0.36 3.87
CA PHE A 120 -27.83 1.56 4.61
C PHE A 120 -28.02 2.74 3.65
N ASP A 121 -28.80 3.74 4.06
CA ASP A 121 -28.91 5.01 3.33
C ASP A 121 -27.66 5.87 3.59
N ILE A 122 -27.05 6.41 2.54
CA ILE A 122 -25.88 7.30 2.63
C ILE A 122 -26.16 8.51 3.53
N LYS A 123 -27.39 9.00 3.59
CA LYS A 123 -27.78 10.14 4.44
C LYS A 123 -27.78 9.82 5.93
N ASP A 124 -27.86 8.53 6.28
CA ASP A 124 -27.84 8.02 7.66
C ASP A 124 -26.75 6.94 7.81
N ALA A 125 -25.63 7.14 7.10
CA ALA A 125 -24.53 6.19 7.12
C ALA A 125 -23.89 6.14 8.51
N PRO A 126 -23.52 4.95 9.01
CA PRO A 126 -22.90 4.83 10.34
C PRO A 126 -21.48 5.41 10.39
N TYR A 127 -20.84 5.55 9.22
CA TYR A 127 -19.52 6.15 9.04
C TYR A 127 -19.49 6.99 7.76
N ASP A 128 -18.49 7.87 7.64
CA ASP A 128 -18.30 8.67 6.44
C ASP A 128 -18.20 7.81 5.18
N VAL A 129 -18.78 8.30 4.08
CA VAL A 129 -18.84 7.61 2.80
C VAL A 129 -18.17 8.45 1.72
N TYR A 130 -17.12 7.94 1.11
CA TYR A 130 -16.40 8.64 0.04
C TYR A 130 -16.48 7.89 -1.28
N ARG A 131 -16.89 8.57 -2.35
CA ARG A 131 -16.72 8.07 -3.72
C ARG A 131 -15.35 8.47 -4.25
N THR A 132 -14.60 7.51 -4.77
CA THR A 132 -13.16 7.64 -5.06
C THR A 132 -12.82 7.05 -6.42
N GLU A 133 -11.64 7.37 -6.94
CA GLU A 133 -11.21 6.95 -8.27
C GLU A 133 -10.54 5.57 -8.29
N ARG A 134 -10.41 4.90 -7.14
CA ARG A 134 -9.82 3.55 -7.07
C ARG A 134 -10.68 2.54 -7.83
N GLY A 135 -10.04 1.54 -8.41
CA GLY A 135 -10.74 0.36 -8.91
C GLY A 135 -11.44 -0.43 -7.80
N GLY A 136 -12.34 -1.32 -8.21
CA GLY A 136 -13.17 -2.14 -7.32
C GLY A 136 -14.44 -1.43 -6.86
N GLU A 137 -15.20 -2.12 -6.03
CA GLU A 137 -16.53 -1.70 -5.54
C GLU A 137 -16.41 -1.04 -4.16
N VAL A 138 -17.37 -1.27 -3.26
CA VAL A 138 -17.36 -0.75 -1.89
C VAL A 138 -16.35 -1.49 -1.00
N THR A 139 -15.76 -0.79 -0.04
CA THR A 139 -14.97 -1.41 1.04
C THR A 139 -15.01 -0.55 2.30
N TYR A 140 -14.55 -1.13 3.40
CA TYR A 140 -14.43 -0.46 4.70
C TYR A 140 -12.95 -0.35 5.12
N HIS A 141 -12.61 0.79 5.73
CA HIS A 141 -11.36 0.98 6.45
C HIS A 141 -11.63 1.44 7.87
N GLY A 142 -10.77 1.04 8.81
CA GLY A 142 -10.91 1.44 10.21
C GLY A 142 -9.71 1.02 11.07
N PRO A 143 -9.78 1.28 12.39
CA PRO A 143 -8.74 0.89 13.32
C PRO A 143 -8.45 -0.62 13.26
N GLY A 144 -7.18 -0.97 13.33
CA GLY A 144 -6.68 -2.34 13.21
C GLY A 144 -6.48 -2.85 11.78
N GLN A 145 -6.80 -2.02 10.77
CA GLN A 145 -6.51 -2.30 9.37
C GLN A 145 -5.27 -1.53 8.92
N LEU A 146 -4.25 -2.24 8.46
CA LEU A 146 -3.05 -1.62 7.90
C LEU A 146 -3.31 -1.22 6.44
N VAL A 147 -3.32 0.08 6.17
CA VAL A 147 -3.52 0.62 4.82
C VAL A 147 -2.19 1.11 4.27
N MET A 148 -1.90 0.76 3.02
CA MET A 148 -0.69 1.16 2.32
C MET A 148 -1.05 1.81 0.99
N TYR A 149 -0.47 2.98 0.73
CA TYR A 149 -0.57 3.72 -0.53
C TYR A 149 0.81 3.85 -1.19
N PRO A 150 1.21 2.86 -2.01
CA PRO A 150 2.41 2.98 -2.83
C PRO A 150 2.11 3.88 -4.03
N ILE A 151 2.74 5.05 -4.07
CA ILE A 151 2.66 6.04 -5.13
C ILE A 151 3.93 5.93 -5.97
N ILE A 152 3.84 5.14 -7.03
CA ILE A 152 4.99 4.62 -7.80
C ILE A 152 4.91 5.11 -9.24
N ASN A 153 6.05 5.51 -9.81
CA ASN A 153 6.14 5.82 -11.24
C ASN A 153 6.44 4.53 -12.03
N LEU A 154 5.41 3.92 -12.61
CA LEU A 154 5.53 2.64 -13.34
C LEU A 154 6.42 2.73 -14.59
N ARG A 155 6.73 3.92 -15.11
CA ARG A 155 7.71 4.09 -16.20
C ARG A 155 9.12 3.65 -15.79
N ASN A 156 9.43 3.75 -14.51
CA ASN A 156 10.71 3.34 -13.93
C ASN A 156 10.74 1.85 -13.57
N HIS A 157 9.63 1.14 -13.79
CA HIS A 157 9.44 -0.27 -13.47
C HIS A 157 8.87 -1.00 -14.69
N LYS A 158 7.60 -1.43 -14.60
CA LYS A 158 6.85 -2.04 -15.68
C LYS A 158 5.52 -1.30 -15.83
N MET A 159 5.25 -0.77 -17.02
CA MET A 159 3.98 -0.11 -17.37
C MET A 159 2.86 -1.14 -17.60
N ASP A 160 2.53 -1.90 -16.56
CA ASP A 160 1.56 -2.99 -16.59
C ASP A 160 0.77 -3.01 -15.28
N LEU A 161 -0.52 -2.69 -15.38
CA LEU A 161 -1.41 -2.57 -14.22
C LEU A 161 -1.74 -3.92 -13.60
N HIS A 162 -1.86 -4.97 -14.41
CA HIS A 162 -2.13 -6.32 -13.91
C HIS A 162 -0.92 -6.83 -13.12
N TRP A 163 0.28 -6.65 -13.67
CA TRP A 163 1.51 -6.98 -12.95
C TRP A 163 1.60 -6.21 -11.63
N TYR A 164 1.35 -4.91 -11.65
CA TYR A 164 1.47 -4.08 -10.44
C TYR A 164 0.47 -4.50 -9.36
N LEU A 165 -0.80 -4.76 -9.74
CA LEU A 165 -1.82 -5.26 -8.82
C LEU A 165 -1.40 -6.62 -8.24
N ARG A 166 -0.94 -7.56 -9.07
CA ARG A 166 -0.46 -8.87 -8.60
C ARG A 166 0.77 -8.73 -7.69
N ALA A 167 1.63 -7.74 -7.92
CA ALA A 167 2.76 -7.46 -7.04
C ALA A 167 2.32 -6.98 -5.64
N LEU A 168 1.27 -6.17 -5.53
CA LEU A 168 0.70 -5.77 -4.24
C LEU A 168 0.12 -6.97 -3.47
N GLU A 169 -0.61 -7.85 -4.16
CA GLU A 169 -1.09 -9.10 -3.55
C GLU A 169 0.08 -9.98 -3.08
N GLU A 170 1.16 -10.05 -3.86
CA GLU A 170 2.34 -10.84 -3.51
C GLU A 170 3.02 -10.33 -2.24
N VAL A 171 3.08 -9.00 -2.05
CA VAL A 171 3.61 -8.40 -0.82
C VAL A 171 2.85 -8.93 0.40
N VAL A 172 1.51 -8.92 0.35
CA VAL A 172 0.68 -9.42 1.46
C VAL A 172 0.87 -10.92 1.66
N ILE A 173 0.83 -11.73 0.60
CA ILE A 173 1.04 -13.19 0.68
C ILE A 173 2.38 -13.51 1.36
N ARG A 174 3.45 -12.83 0.95
CA ARG A 174 4.78 -13.03 1.52
C ARG A 174 4.86 -12.59 2.97
N VAL A 175 4.25 -11.46 3.34
CA VAL A 175 4.22 -11.01 4.75
C VAL A 175 3.52 -12.04 5.63
N LEU A 176 2.35 -12.53 5.20
CA LEU A 176 1.56 -13.54 5.91
C LEU A 176 2.33 -14.86 6.07
N SER A 177 2.97 -15.32 5.00
CA SER A 177 3.78 -16.55 5.01
C SER A 177 5.02 -16.41 5.90
N LEU A 178 5.83 -15.38 5.71
CA LEU A 178 7.14 -15.24 6.35
C LEU A 178 7.05 -14.83 7.82
N THR A 179 6.05 -14.03 8.18
CA THR A 179 5.95 -13.46 9.55
C THR A 179 5.03 -14.28 10.44
N PHE A 180 3.96 -14.85 9.85
CA PHE A 180 2.89 -15.50 10.61
C PHE A 180 2.69 -16.97 10.25
N SER A 181 3.45 -17.51 9.29
CA SER A 181 3.26 -18.88 8.77
C SER A 181 1.83 -19.13 8.25
N ILE A 182 1.15 -18.07 7.80
CA ILE A 182 -0.20 -18.15 7.25
C ILE A 182 -0.12 -18.38 5.75
N LYS A 183 -0.74 -19.46 5.28
CA LYS A 183 -0.85 -19.76 3.84
C LYS A 183 -2.00 -18.94 3.24
N ALA A 184 -1.64 -17.87 2.55
CA ALA A 184 -2.57 -17.04 1.79
C ALA A 184 -2.41 -17.23 0.28
N SER A 185 -3.45 -16.94 -0.49
CA SER A 185 -3.44 -17.06 -1.95
C SER A 185 -4.28 -15.98 -2.62
N ARG A 186 -4.18 -15.92 -3.94
CA ARG A 186 -5.13 -15.22 -4.81
C ARG A 186 -6.29 -16.16 -5.09
N LEU A 187 -7.47 -15.59 -5.32
CA LEU A 187 -8.62 -16.33 -5.82
C LEU A 187 -8.89 -15.89 -7.26
N GLU A 188 -9.06 -16.84 -8.18
CA GLU A 188 -9.29 -16.52 -9.59
C GLU A 188 -10.60 -15.72 -9.75
N GLY A 189 -10.57 -14.71 -10.63
CA GLY A 189 -11.70 -13.78 -10.80
C GLY A 189 -11.84 -12.70 -9.72
N PHE A 190 -11.19 -12.84 -8.56
CA PHE A 190 -11.35 -11.90 -7.44
C PHE A 190 -10.03 -11.21 -7.07
N THR A 191 -10.07 -9.88 -7.00
CA THR A 191 -8.91 -9.09 -6.56
C THR A 191 -8.76 -9.15 -5.04
N GLY A 192 -7.50 -9.22 -4.58
CA GLY A 192 -7.15 -9.24 -3.17
C GLY A 192 -6.51 -10.55 -2.74
N VAL A 193 -6.29 -10.68 -1.44
CA VAL A 193 -5.62 -11.84 -0.84
C VAL A 193 -6.56 -12.54 0.12
N TRP A 194 -6.51 -13.87 0.08
CA TRP A 194 -7.45 -14.76 0.75
C TRP A 194 -6.72 -15.81 1.60
N VAL A 195 -7.36 -16.22 2.69
CA VAL A 195 -6.98 -17.39 3.50
C VAL A 195 -8.19 -18.31 3.54
N GLY A 196 -8.13 -19.41 2.80
CA GLY A 196 -9.32 -20.20 2.48
C GLY A 196 -10.30 -19.36 1.66
N ASP A 197 -11.54 -19.25 2.15
CA ASP A 197 -12.63 -18.45 1.58
C ASP A 197 -12.76 -17.05 2.21
N LYS A 198 -11.82 -16.65 3.08
CA LYS A 198 -11.87 -15.35 3.78
C LYS A 198 -10.92 -14.35 3.17
N LYS A 199 -11.44 -13.21 2.70
CA LYS A 199 -10.63 -12.11 2.19
C LYS A 199 -9.92 -11.41 3.34
N VAL A 200 -8.58 -11.44 3.34
CA VAL A 200 -7.74 -10.83 4.38
C VAL A 200 -7.16 -9.49 3.94
N ALA A 201 -7.02 -9.25 2.63
CA ALA A 201 -6.62 -7.95 2.12
C ALA A 201 -7.39 -7.54 0.86
N THR A 202 -7.81 -6.28 0.85
CA THR A 202 -8.39 -5.61 -0.32
C THR A 202 -7.28 -4.91 -1.08
N VAL A 203 -7.31 -4.99 -2.42
CA VAL A 203 -6.42 -4.22 -3.29
C VAL A 203 -7.28 -3.40 -4.24
N GLY A 204 -7.06 -2.10 -4.27
CA GLY A 204 -7.79 -1.16 -5.13
C GLY A 204 -6.86 -0.01 -5.47
N ILE A 205 -6.51 0.10 -6.75
CA ILE A 205 -5.54 1.08 -7.24
C ILE A 205 -6.17 2.02 -8.25
N ARG A 206 -5.55 3.18 -8.43
CA ARG A 206 -5.75 4.06 -9.57
C ARG A 206 -4.39 4.44 -10.15
N VAL A 207 -4.33 4.64 -11.46
CA VAL A 207 -3.10 5.06 -12.14
C VAL A 207 -3.35 6.25 -13.03
N SER A 208 -2.65 7.36 -12.81
CA SER A 208 -2.77 8.55 -13.63
C SER A 208 -1.42 8.91 -14.23
N GLN A 209 -1.34 8.90 -15.57
CA GLN A 209 -0.07 9.04 -16.30
C GLN A 209 1.01 8.12 -15.72
N TRP A 210 0.74 6.83 -15.58
CA TRP A 210 1.66 5.83 -15.01
C TRP A 210 2.15 6.09 -13.58
N ILE A 211 1.57 7.05 -12.84
CA ILE A 211 1.75 7.20 -11.40
C ILE A 211 0.61 6.51 -10.68
N THR A 212 0.93 5.54 -9.82
CA THR A 212 -0.05 4.80 -9.00
C THR A 212 -0.48 5.61 -7.78
N TYR A 213 -1.69 5.36 -7.28
CA TYR A 213 -2.16 5.77 -5.95
C TYR A 213 -3.37 4.91 -5.54
N HIS A 214 -3.88 5.13 -4.34
CA HIS A 214 -4.54 4.10 -3.54
C HIS A 214 -3.58 2.92 -3.33
N GLY A 215 -4.06 1.69 -3.16
CA GLY A 215 -3.15 0.60 -2.84
C GLY A 215 -3.85 -0.61 -2.24
N LEU A 216 -3.42 -1.00 -1.05
CA LEU A 216 -3.92 -2.18 -0.36
C LEU A 216 -4.31 -1.88 1.08
N ALA A 217 -5.21 -2.69 1.61
CA ALA A 217 -5.63 -2.66 3.00
C ALA A 217 -5.65 -4.09 3.54
N LEU A 218 -4.82 -4.37 4.56
CA LEU A 218 -4.68 -5.67 5.20
C LEU A 218 -5.35 -5.65 6.58
N ASN A 219 -6.29 -6.56 6.79
CA ASN A 219 -6.93 -6.73 8.10
C ASN A 219 -5.95 -7.43 9.07
N ILE A 220 -5.51 -6.72 10.10
CA ILE A 220 -4.61 -7.28 11.15
C ILE A 220 -5.43 -7.66 12.38
N ASN A 221 -6.08 -6.67 12.97
CA ASN A 221 -6.99 -6.81 14.11
C ASN A 221 -8.22 -5.89 13.95
N THR A 222 -8.60 -5.61 12.70
CA THR A 222 -9.76 -4.81 12.33
C THR A 222 -11.05 -5.40 12.89
N ASP A 223 -11.94 -4.56 13.43
CA ASP A 223 -13.33 -4.96 13.62
C ASP A 223 -13.98 -5.21 12.24
N LEU A 224 -14.47 -6.43 12.03
CA LEU A 224 -15.06 -6.84 10.76
C LEU A 224 -16.57 -6.57 10.72
N THR A 225 -17.21 -6.21 11.83
CA THR A 225 -18.65 -5.90 11.91
C THR A 225 -19.11 -4.92 10.81
N PRO A 226 -18.38 -3.83 10.51
CA PRO A 226 -18.76 -2.89 9.44
C PRO A 226 -18.84 -3.49 8.05
N PHE A 227 -18.14 -4.60 7.76
CA PHE A 227 -18.25 -5.28 6.47
C PHE A 227 -19.62 -5.94 6.25
N HIS A 228 -20.39 -6.24 7.29
CA HIS A 228 -21.76 -6.77 7.15
C HIS A 228 -22.75 -5.73 6.60
N SER A 229 -22.41 -4.44 6.68
CA SER A 229 -23.26 -3.35 6.19
C SER A 229 -23.03 -3.03 4.71
N ILE A 230 -22.17 -3.78 4.03
CA ILE A 230 -21.83 -3.59 2.62
C ILE A 230 -21.80 -4.94 1.89
N VAL A 231 -21.93 -4.90 0.56
CA VAL A 231 -21.71 -6.05 -0.33
C VAL A 231 -20.38 -5.83 -1.05
N PRO A 232 -19.25 -6.37 -0.54
CA PRO A 232 -17.95 -6.15 -1.13
C PRO A 232 -17.73 -7.03 -2.36
N CYS A 233 -16.98 -6.52 -3.33
CA CYS A 233 -16.65 -7.22 -4.57
C CYS A 233 -16.24 -8.69 -4.36
N GLY A 234 -17.08 -9.59 -4.87
CA GLY A 234 -16.83 -11.02 -4.92
C GLY A 234 -17.32 -11.86 -3.74
N ILE A 235 -18.21 -11.34 -2.90
CA ILE A 235 -18.91 -12.08 -1.83
C ILE A 235 -20.36 -11.61 -1.77
#